data_AF-A0A481YDP3-F1
#
_entry.id   AF-A0A481YDP3-F1
#
_cell.length_a   1.000
_cell.length_b   1.000
_cell.length_c   1.000
_cell.angle_alpha   90.00
_cell.angle_beta   90.00
_cell.angle_gamma   90.00
#
_symmetry.space_group_name_H-M   'P 1'
#
loop_
_entity.id
_entity.type
_entity.pdbx_description
1 polymer ?
#
loop_
_entity_poly.entity_id
_entity_poly.type
_entity_poly.pdbx_seq_one_letter_code
_entity_poly.pdbx_strand_id
1 'polypeptide(L)'
;EVVQAVPVDMNNEEIPVILSSPYYPNQEEIKIKEEDLVPSTKEEKEAQKEIEKVRSVLGVSGFAQLVEDARKLKSEYEQLESSFYGTLSELQNKIGSYPRKDRTERQKLIQLCNQLNEGRSHVDRFRIQVDSGLDERTSSKYFFEKAQDTLNEAIIKRLKSKLPRNRYLLRRGDSDLVARQALREAENALSQLESSSMKLIEAMGIKKEIEALIEEARSVLENLER
;
A
#
# COMPACT_ATOMS: atom_id res chain seq x y z
N GLU A 1 -24.75 6.33 65.03
CA GLU A 1 -25.52 7.55 64.69
C GLU A 1 -24.69 8.32 63.66
N VAL A 2 -25.04 8.54 62.38
CA VAL A 2 -26.30 8.91 61.69
C VAL A 2 -27.10 9.88 62.56
N VAL A 3 -27.40 11.12 62.19
CA VAL A 3 -27.96 11.70 60.96
C VAL A 3 -27.73 13.24 61.12
N GLN A 4 -27.43 14.12 60.15
CA GLN A 4 -28.28 14.56 59.04
C GLN A 4 -27.51 15.43 58.05
N ALA A 5 -27.73 15.11 56.77
CA ALA A 5 -27.69 16.04 55.67
C ALA A 5 -29.01 16.82 55.61
N VAL A 6 -28.96 18.10 55.22
CA VAL A 6 -29.98 18.70 54.35
C VAL A 6 -29.26 19.55 53.28
N PRO A 7 -29.65 19.47 52.00
CA PRO A 7 -28.96 20.10 50.88
C PRO A 7 -29.78 21.22 50.19
N VAL A 8 -29.19 21.79 49.12
CA VAL A 8 -29.84 22.52 47.99
C VAL A 8 -30.12 24.01 48.29
N ASP A 9 -29.82 25.01 47.44
CA ASP A 9 -29.86 25.05 45.98
C ASP A 9 -28.90 26.06 45.34
N MET A 10 -28.66 25.77 44.06
CA MET A 10 -28.02 26.53 43.00
C MET A 10 -28.41 28.00 42.99
N ASN A 11 -27.47 28.87 42.62
CA ASN A 11 -27.73 29.83 41.56
C ASN A 11 -26.44 30.20 40.84
N ASN A 12 -26.47 29.90 39.54
CA ASN A 12 -25.67 30.49 38.47
C ASN A 12 -25.10 31.86 38.81
N GLU A 13 -23.79 31.97 38.73
CA GLU A 13 -23.16 32.87 37.78
C GLU A 13 -21.68 32.46 37.72
N GLU A 14 -21.28 31.83 36.62
CA GLU A 14 -19.87 31.79 36.24
C GLU A 14 -19.38 33.24 36.20
N ILE A 15 -18.65 33.67 37.22
CA ILE A 15 -17.92 34.92 37.17
C ILE A 15 -16.78 34.67 36.18
N PRO A 16 -16.76 35.30 34.98
CA PRO A 16 -15.64 35.14 34.10
C PRO A 16 -14.46 35.82 34.78
N VAL A 17 -13.57 35.03 35.35
CA VAL A 17 -12.28 35.53 35.82
C VAL A 17 -11.45 35.81 34.58
N ILE A 18 -11.72 36.96 33.95
CA ILE A 18 -10.83 37.56 32.98
C ILE A 18 -9.61 38.02 33.78
N LEU A 19 -8.62 37.14 33.90
CA LEU A 19 -7.27 37.47 34.31
C LEU A 19 -6.63 38.32 33.20
N SER A 20 -7.06 39.57 33.06
CA SER A 20 -6.40 40.57 32.24
C SER A 20 -5.13 41.03 32.95
N SER A 21 -4.10 40.19 32.94
CA SER A 21 -2.75 40.58 33.32
C SER A 21 -2.10 41.32 32.14
N PRO A 22 -1.54 42.53 32.33
CA PRO A 22 -0.84 43.26 31.26
C PRO A 22 0.40 42.51 30.74
N TYR A 23 0.84 41.45 31.42
CA TYR A 23 1.97 40.60 31.02
C TYR A 23 1.57 39.39 30.16
N TYR A 24 0.27 39.11 30.00
CA TYR A 24 -0.24 38.05 29.15
C TYR A 24 -1.38 38.61 28.29
N PRO A 25 -1.10 39.15 27.08
CA PRO A 25 -2.19 39.49 26.17
C PRO A 25 -3.02 38.23 25.89
N ASN A 26 -4.34 38.43 25.83
CA ASN A 26 -5.35 37.41 25.55
C ASN A 26 -4.84 36.37 24.54
N GLN A 27 -5.02 35.09 24.86
CA GLN A 27 -4.68 34.00 23.94
C GLN A 27 -5.70 33.99 22.81
N GLU A 28 -5.43 34.72 21.73
CA GLU A 28 -6.15 34.51 20.47
C GLU A 28 -5.77 33.14 19.93
N GLU A 29 -6.59 32.13 20.25
CA GLU A 29 -6.55 30.84 19.56
C GLU A 29 -6.97 31.06 18.11
N ILE A 30 -6.00 31.00 17.19
CA ILE A 30 -6.32 31.00 15.77
C ILE A 30 -6.84 29.63 15.39
N LYS A 31 -8.11 29.62 14.98
CA LYS A 31 -8.73 28.48 14.31
C LYS A 31 -8.22 28.47 12.86
N ILE A 32 -7.14 27.72 12.62
CA ILE A 32 -6.69 27.41 11.25
C ILE A 32 -7.71 26.45 10.65
N LYS A 33 -8.25 26.80 9.48
CA LYS A 33 -9.19 25.98 8.73
C LYS A 33 -8.48 25.30 7.56
N GLU A 34 -9.15 24.33 6.94
CA GLU A 34 -8.64 23.63 5.76
C GLU A 34 -8.37 24.57 4.59
N GLU A 35 -9.20 25.61 4.41
CA GLU A 35 -9.02 26.67 3.41
C GLU A 35 -7.71 27.47 3.56
N ASP A 36 -7.11 27.49 4.76
CA ASP A 36 -5.85 28.17 5.02
C ASP A 36 -4.62 27.33 4.61
N LEU A 37 -4.80 26.04 4.31
CA LEU A 37 -3.73 25.07 4.03
C LEU A 37 -3.20 25.19 2.60
N VAL A 38 -2.82 26.40 2.20
CA VAL A 38 -2.32 26.70 0.86
C VAL A 38 -0.78 26.69 0.84
N PRO A 39 -0.15 25.83 0.02
CA PRO A 39 1.29 25.83 -0.22
C PRO A 39 1.78 27.19 -0.74
N SER A 40 2.83 27.74 -0.14
CA SER A 40 3.32 29.09 -0.45
C SER A 40 4.84 29.18 -0.57
N THR A 41 5.59 28.43 0.25
CA THR A 41 7.05 28.39 0.19
C THR A 41 7.50 27.52 -0.97
N LYS A 42 8.79 27.59 -1.31
CA LYS A 42 9.36 26.76 -2.36
C LYS A 42 9.23 25.28 -1.99
N GLU A 43 9.63 24.92 -0.77
CA GLU A 43 9.56 23.57 -0.24
C GLU A 43 8.13 23.01 -0.20
N GLU A 44 7.15 23.81 0.27
CA GLU A 44 5.73 23.41 0.27
C GLU A 44 5.21 23.14 -1.15
N LYS A 45 5.58 24.00 -2.11
CA LYS A 45 5.16 23.85 -3.51
C LYS A 45 5.82 22.66 -4.19
N GLU A 46 7.07 22.36 -3.87
CA GLU A 46 7.77 21.18 -4.37
C GLU A 46 7.11 19.90 -3.83
N ALA A 47 6.82 19.84 -2.54
CA ALA A 47 6.08 18.71 -1.94
C ALA A 47 4.69 18.54 -2.57
N GLN A 48 3.92 19.63 -2.71
CA GLN A 48 2.60 19.57 -3.36
C GLN A 48 2.72 19.04 -4.79
N LYS A 49 3.70 19.52 -5.56
CA LYS A 49 3.90 19.08 -6.95
C LYS A 49 4.14 17.58 -7.02
N GLU A 50 4.92 17.01 -6.10
CA GLU A 50 5.19 15.57 -6.07
C GLU A 50 3.95 14.77 -5.68
N ILE A 51 3.18 15.23 -4.69
CA ILE A 51 1.89 14.64 -4.32
C ILE A 51 0.93 14.63 -5.51
N GLU A 52 0.86 15.71 -6.29
CA GLU A 52 0.04 15.77 -7.50
C GLU A 52 0.52 14.79 -8.58
N LYS A 53 1.83 14.54 -8.70
CA LYS A 53 2.32 13.48 -9.60
C LYS A 53 1.78 12.12 -9.18
N VAL A 54 1.91 11.75 -7.91
CA VAL A 54 1.36 10.49 -7.40
C VAL A 54 -0.14 10.40 -7.69
N ARG A 55 -0.90 11.47 -7.41
CA ARG A 55 -2.33 11.55 -7.71
C ARG A 55 -2.64 11.34 -9.19
N SER A 56 -1.87 11.96 -10.09
CA SER A 56 -2.04 11.79 -11.53
C SER A 56 -1.76 10.37 -12.02
N VAL A 57 -0.75 9.69 -11.46
CA VAL A 57 -0.47 8.27 -11.75
C VAL A 57 -1.59 7.36 -11.29
N LEU A 58 -2.17 7.64 -10.11
CA LEU A 58 -3.30 6.88 -9.57
C LEU A 58 -4.60 7.05 -10.38
N GLY A 59 -4.74 8.18 -11.10
CA GLY A 59 -5.91 8.53 -11.88
C GLY A 59 -7.20 8.56 -11.04
N VAL A 60 -8.32 8.25 -11.68
CA VAL A 60 -9.65 8.20 -11.03
C VAL A 60 -9.80 6.98 -10.11
N SER A 61 -9.09 5.89 -10.42
CA SER A 61 -9.15 4.61 -9.74
C SER A 61 -8.58 4.63 -8.32
N GLY A 62 -7.52 5.43 -8.08
CA GLY A 62 -6.90 5.51 -6.76
C GLY A 62 -6.22 4.22 -6.31
N PHE A 63 -5.76 4.22 -5.04
CA PHE A 63 -5.13 3.04 -4.43
C PHE A 63 -6.08 1.88 -4.19
N ALA A 64 -7.38 2.15 -3.97
CA ALA A 64 -8.35 1.11 -3.65
C ALA A 64 -8.44 0.08 -4.78
N GLN A 65 -8.59 0.54 -6.02
CA GLN A 65 -8.64 -0.34 -7.18
C GLN A 65 -7.33 -1.11 -7.38
N LEU A 66 -6.19 -0.42 -7.26
CA LEU A 66 -4.88 -1.06 -7.43
C LEU A 66 -4.64 -2.15 -6.38
N VAL A 67 -5.02 -1.93 -5.13
CA VAL A 67 -4.89 -2.96 -4.09
C VAL A 67 -5.80 -4.15 -4.37
N GLU A 68 -7.03 -3.91 -4.81
CA GLU A 68 -7.95 -5.00 -5.17
C GLU A 68 -7.47 -5.80 -6.39
N ASP A 69 -6.95 -5.14 -7.43
CA ASP A 69 -6.39 -5.84 -8.59
C ASP A 69 -5.22 -6.74 -8.20
N ALA A 70 -4.36 -6.29 -7.28
CA ALA A 70 -3.25 -7.10 -6.77
C ALA A 70 -3.74 -8.28 -5.92
N ARG A 71 -4.79 -8.08 -5.09
CA ARG A 71 -5.41 -9.17 -4.32
C ARG A 71 -6.06 -10.21 -5.22
N LYS A 72 -6.72 -9.76 -6.29
CA LYS A 72 -7.27 -10.66 -7.29
C LYS A 72 -6.16 -11.52 -7.92
N LEU A 73 -5.05 -10.90 -8.34
CA LEU A 73 -3.92 -11.65 -8.88
C LEU A 73 -3.33 -12.64 -7.88
N LYS A 74 -3.31 -12.31 -6.58
CA LYS A 74 -2.93 -13.24 -5.50
C LYS A 74 -3.86 -14.45 -5.42
N SER A 75 -5.18 -14.23 -5.44
CA SER A 75 -6.14 -15.34 -5.44
C SER A 75 -6.01 -16.23 -6.69
N GLU A 76 -5.74 -15.63 -7.85
CA GLU A 76 -5.49 -16.35 -9.10
C GLU A 76 -4.20 -17.19 -9.02
N TYR A 77 -3.15 -16.66 -8.37
CA TYR A 77 -1.93 -17.40 -8.09
C TYR A 77 -2.20 -18.65 -7.24
N GLU A 78 -2.95 -18.56 -6.14
CA GLU A 78 -3.22 -19.69 -5.25
C GLU A 78 -3.96 -20.84 -5.98
N GLN A 79 -4.89 -20.48 -6.86
CA GLN A 79 -5.60 -21.42 -7.72
C GLN A 79 -4.68 -22.06 -8.77
N LEU A 80 -3.80 -21.25 -9.37
CA LEU A 80 -2.85 -21.72 -10.36
C LEU A 80 -1.79 -22.64 -9.76
N GLU A 81 -1.28 -22.33 -8.57
CA GLU A 81 -0.36 -23.16 -7.81
C GLU A 81 -0.98 -24.53 -7.50
N SER A 82 -2.22 -24.53 -7.02
CA SER A 82 -2.97 -25.77 -6.77
C SER A 82 -3.14 -26.60 -8.06
N SER A 83 -3.49 -25.94 -9.16
CA SER A 83 -3.64 -26.59 -10.48
C SER A 83 -2.33 -27.16 -11.00
N PHE A 84 -1.23 -26.43 -10.80
CA PHE A 84 0.11 -26.84 -11.21
C PHE A 84 0.54 -28.11 -10.47
N TYR A 85 0.47 -28.10 -9.13
CA TYR A 85 0.89 -29.26 -8.33
C TYR A 85 -0.07 -30.44 -8.49
N GLY A 86 -1.36 -30.20 -8.70
CA GLY A 86 -2.34 -31.24 -9.06
C GLY A 86 -1.97 -31.94 -10.37
N THR A 87 -1.76 -31.18 -11.44
CA THR A 87 -1.37 -31.70 -12.76
C THR A 87 -0.04 -32.45 -12.71
N LEU A 88 0.93 -31.93 -11.95
CA LEU A 88 2.21 -32.59 -11.73
C LEU A 88 2.05 -33.94 -11.02
N SER A 89 1.20 -34.00 -10.00
CA SER A 89 0.92 -35.24 -9.27
C SER A 89 0.22 -36.27 -10.17
N GLU A 90 -0.74 -35.85 -10.99
CA GLU A 90 -1.43 -36.70 -11.97
C GLU A 90 -0.44 -37.30 -12.98
N LEU A 91 0.47 -36.49 -13.54
CA LEU A 91 1.53 -36.97 -14.43
C LEU A 91 2.41 -38.03 -13.75
N GLN A 92 2.83 -37.78 -12.50
CA GLN A 92 3.65 -38.73 -11.75
C GLN A 92 2.93 -40.06 -11.50
N ASN A 93 1.65 -40.00 -11.13
CA ASN A 93 0.81 -41.18 -10.93
C ASN A 93 0.61 -41.96 -12.24
N LYS A 94 0.41 -41.26 -13.36
CA LYS A 94 0.29 -41.88 -14.68
C LYS A 94 1.61 -42.56 -15.08
N ILE A 95 2.76 -41.93 -14.87
CA ILE A 95 4.08 -42.54 -15.12
C ILE A 95 4.30 -43.80 -14.28
N GLY A 96 3.85 -43.80 -13.02
CA GLY A 96 3.95 -44.93 -12.10
C GLY A 96 3.05 -46.11 -12.49
N SER A 97 1.87 -45.82 -13.04
CA SER A 97 0.88 -46.82 -13.46
C SER A 97 1.05 -47.30 -14.91
N TYR A 98 1.82 -46.60 -15.75
CA TYR A 98 1.97 -46.92 -17.17
C TYR A 98 2.72 -48.25 -17.40
N PRO A 99 2.23 -49.15 -18.29
CA PRO A 99 2.91 -50.40 -18.59
C PRO A 99 4.33 -50.18 -19.11
N ARG A 100 5.31 -50.90 -18.57
CA ARG A 100 6.74 -50.81 -19.00
C ARG A 100 6.98 -51.13 -20.48
N LYS A 101 5.99 -51.70 -21.17
CA LYS A 101 6.11 -52.16 -22.57
C LYS A 101 6.00 -51.02 -23.58
N ASP A 102 5.25 -49.95 -23.27
CA ASP A 102 5.12 -48.76 -24.14
C ASP A 102 6.18 -47.70 -23.79
N ARG A 103 7.39 -47.97 -24.27
CA ARG A 103 8.59 -47.18 -23.92
C ARG A 103 8.51 -45.74 -24.43
N THR A 104 7.90 -45.51 -25.59
CA THR A 104 7.85 -44.18 -26.24
C THR A 104 6.92 -43.22 -25.52
N GLU A 105 5.69 -43.63 -25.20
CA GLU A 105 4.69 -42.81 -24.50
C GLU A 105 5.11 -42.51 -23.08
N ARG A 106 5.61 -43.53 -22.37
CA ARG A 106 6.18 -43.35 -21.03
C ARG A 106 7.33 -42.35 -21.03
N GLN A 107 8.15 -42.32 -22.07
CA GLN A 107 9.25 -41.38 -22.17
C GLN A 107 8.78 -39.94 -22.46
N LYS A 108 7.72 -39.76 -23.27
CA LYS A 108 7.06 -38.46 -23.46
C LYS A 108 6.50 -37.92 -22.14
N LEU A 109 5.82 -38.77 -21.36
CA LEU A 109 5.31 -38.40 -20.04
C LEU A 109 6.42 -37.96 -19.08
N ILE A 110 7.55 -38.68 -19.06
CA ILE A 110 8.72 -38.31 -18.24
C ILE A 110 9.31 -36.97 -18.67
N GLN A 111 9.43 -36.72 -19.99
CA GLN A 111 9.90 -35.44 -20.50
C GLN A 111 9.00 -34.28 -20.05
N LEU A 112 7.68 -34.44 -20.21
CA LEU A 112 6.71 -33.44 -19.80
C LEU A 112 6.70 -33.22 -18.28
N CYS A 113 6.81 -34.30 -17.49
CA CYS A 113 6.92 -34.18 -16.04
C CYS A 113 8.19 -33.43 -15.62
N ASN A 114 9.31 -33.60 -16.34
CA ASN A 114 10.54 -32.87 -16.08
C ASN A 114 10.41 -31.38 -16.47
N GLN A 115 9.82 -31.08 -17.63
CA GLN A 115 9.53 -29.71 -18.06
C GLN A 115 8.62 -29.00 -17.04
N LEU A 116 7.55 -29.66 -16.61
CA LEU A 116 6.65 -29.10 -15.60
C LEU A 116 7.39 -28.92 -14.26
N ASN A 117 8.26 -29.85 -13.86
CA ASN A 117 9.10 -29.70 -12.67
C ASN A 117 10.08 -28.50 -12.75
N GLU A 118 10.63 -28.20 -13.93
CA GLU A 118 11.46 -26.99 -14.14
C GLU A 118 10.62 -25.72 -13.94
N GLY A 119 9.34 -25.79 -14.29
CA GLY A 119 8.32 -24.77 -14.06
C GLY A 119 8.05 -24.41 -12.59
N ARG A 120 8.51 -25.21 -11.61
CA ARG A 120 8.31 -24.92 -10.17
C ARG A 120 8.89 -23.56 -9.76
N SER A 121 10.05 -23.23 -10.32
CA SER A 121 10.70 -21.95 -10.06
C SER A 121 9.87 -20.75 -10.54
N HIS A 122 9.08 -20.93 -11.60
CA HIS A 122 8.15 -19.91 -12.09
C HIS A 122 7.01 -19.72 -11.10
N VAL A 123 6.46 -20.79 -10.49
CA VAL A 123 5.42 -20.70 -9.46
C VAL A 123 5.91 -19.91 -8.24
N ASP A 124 7.10 -20.24 -7.73
CA ASP A 124 7.69 -19.51 -6.61
C ASP A 124 7.94 -18.04 -6.95
N ARG A 125 8.48 -17.77 -8.14
CA ARG A 125 8.73 -16.39 -8.60
C ARG A 125 7.42 -15.64 -8.77
N PHE A 126 6.37 -16.27 -9.28
CA PHE A 126 5.05 -15.66 -9.41
C PHE A 126 4.51 -15.23 -8.03
N ARG A 127 4.54 -16.13 -7.05
CA ARG A 127 4.16 -15.80 -5.66
C ARG A 127 4.93 -14.61 -5.12
N ILE A 128 6.27 -14.67 -5.20
CA ILE A 128 7.15 -13.62 -4.66
C ILE A 128 6.85 -12.26 -5.28
N GLN A 129 6.65 -12.21 -6.60
CA GLN A 129 6.37 -10.96 -7.31
C GLN A 129 4.99 -10.39 -6.95
N VAL A 130 3.97 -11.24 -6.83
CA VAL A 130 2.63 -10.81 -6.42
C VAL A 130 2.62 -10.29 -4.99
N ASP A 131 3.19 -11.04 -4.04
CA ASP A 131 3.25 -10.65 -2.63
C ASP A 131 4.05 -9.36 -2.45
N SER A 132 5.25 -9.29 -3.03
CA SER A 132 6.08 -8.09 -2.98
C SER A 132 5.37 -6.89 -3.62
N GLY A 133 4.74 -7.09 -4.79
CA GLY A 133 4.00 -6.02 -5.47
C GLY A 133 2.84 -5.49 -4.63
N LEU A 134 2.12 -6.36 -3.92
CA LEU A 134 1.02 -5.99 -3.04
C LEU A 134 1.50 -5.23 -1.78
N ASP A 135 2.60 -5.67 -1.18
CA ASP A 135 3.23 -5.00 -0.03
C ASP A 135 3.74 -3.60 -0.39
N GLU A 136 4.36 -3.46 -1.56
CA GLU A 136 4.84 -2.17 -2.07
C GLU A 136 3.68 -1.22 -2.41
N ARG A 137 2.56 -1.72 -2.97
CA ARG A 137 1.33 -0.93 -3.17
C ARG A 137 0.76 -0.42 -1.86
N THR A 138 0.74 -1.28 -0.83
CA THR A 138 0.27 -0.93 0.51
C THR A 138 1.18 0.12 1.15
N SER A 139 2.49 -0.05 1.02
CA SER A 139 3.48 0.91 1.51
C SER A 139 3.39 2.25 0.77
N SER A 140 3.21 2.22 -0.55
CA SER A 140 3.00 3.40 -1.38
C SER A 140 1.79 4.22 -0.90
N LYS A 141 0.67 3.54 -0.63
CA LYS A 141 -0.54 4.17 -0.08
C LYS A 141 -0.23 4.87 1.25
N TYR A 142 0.43 4.17 2.18
CA TYR A 142 0.82 4.73 3.47
C TYR A 142 1.67 6.00 3.32
N PHE A 143 2.71 5.95 2.48
CA PHE A 143 3.58 7.11 2.26
C PHE A 143 2.84 8.28 1.61
N PHE A 144 1.89 8.00 0.71
CA PHE A 144 1.10 9.04 0.06
C PHE A 144 0.14 9.75 1.02
N GLU A 145 -0.55 9.01 1.89
CA GLU A 145 -1.40 9.58 2.94
C GLU A 145 -0.55 10.40 3.91
N LYS A 146 0.58 9.83 4.35
CA LYS A 146 1.53 10.52 5.23
C LYS A 146 2.09 11.81 4.62
N ALA A 147 2.45 11.81 3.34
CA ALA A 147 2.96 13.00 2.66
C ALA A 147 1.97 14.17 2.69
N GLN A 148 0.66 13.88 2.52
CA GLN A 148 -0.39 14.89 2.59
C GLN A 148 -0.51 15.47 4.01
N ASP A 149 -0.54 14.60 5.02
CA ASP A 149 -0.61 15.00 6.42
C ASP A 149 0.62 15.83 6.84
N THR A 150 1.82 15.37 6.46
CA THR A 150 3.09 16.07 6.74
C THR A 150 3.14 17.43 6.06
N LEU A 151 2.62 17.57 4.83
CA LEU A 151 2.56 18.86 4.14
C LEU A 151 1.61 19.83 4.85
N ASN A 152 0.44 19.35 5.27
CA ASN A 152 -0.49 20.13 6.06
C ASN A 152 0.15 20.58 7.39
N GLU A 153 0.89 19.70 8.05
CA GLU A 153 1.65 20.04 9.27
C GLU A 153 2.69 21.14 9.02
N ALA A 154 3.44 21.05 7.92
CA ALA A 154 4.41 22.07 7.53
C ALA A 154 3.75 23.44 7.35
N ILE A 155 2.61 23.48 6.66
CA ILE A 155 1.85 24.70 6.41
C ILE A 155 1.32 25.27 7.73
N ILE A 156 0.74 24.44 8.60
CA ILE A 156 0.26 24.85 9.93
C ILE A 156 1.40 25.44 10.76
N LYS A 157 2.56 24.79 10.79
CA LYS A 157 3.76 25.28 11.49
C LYS A 157 4.20 26.64 10.96
N ARG A 158 4.24 26.82 9.63
CA ARG A 158 4.54 28.11 9.01
C ARG A 158 3.52 29.18 9.42
N LEU A 159 2.22 28.90 9.33
CA LEU A 159 1.16 29.85 9.68
C LEU A 159 1.26 30.27 11.16
N LYS A 160 1.48 29.32 12.07
CA LYS A 160 1.69 29.59 13.50
C LYS A 160 2.97 30.40 13.77
N SER A 161 4.03 30.21 12.99
CA SER A 161 5.30 30.96 13.14
C SER A 161 5.18 32.45 12.79
N LYS A 162 4.21 32.82 11.94
CA LYS A 162 3.94 34.22 11.59
C LYS A 162 3.28 35.00 12.72
N LEU A 163 2.84 34.32 13.79
CA LEU A 163 2.18 34.97 14.92
C LEU A 163 3.15 35.78 15.78
N PRO A 164 2.73 36.96 16.26
CA PRO A 164 3.58 37.85 17.05
C PRO A 164 4.22 37.15 18.25
N ARG A 165 3.47 36.25 18.91
CA ARG A 165 3.88 35.53 20.13
C ARG A 165 4.84 34.37 19.89
N ASN A 166 4.84 33.79 18.69
CA ASN A 166 5.63 32.60 18.34
C ASN A 166 6.86 32.88 17.49
N ARG A 167 7.08 34.14 17.10
CA ARG A 167 8.15 34.57 16.20
C ARG A 167 9.56 34.18 16.71
N TYR A 168 9.71 34.00 18.03
CA TYR A 168 10.96 33.59 18.67
C TYR A 168 11.05 32.07 18.95
N LEU A 169 9.92 31.35 19.00
CA LEU A 169 9.86 29.92 19.39
C LEU A 169 9.71 28.98 18.19
N LEU A 170 9.13 29.43 17.09
CA LEU A 170 8.92 28.63 15.88
C LEU A 170 9.76 29.23 14.75
N ARG A 171 10.91 28.63 14.46
CA ARG A 171 11.79 29.10 13.39
C ARG A 171 11.24 28.58 12.05
N ARG A 172 11.22 29.45 11.03
CA ARG A 172 10.84 29.09 9.64
C ARG A 172 11.57 27.86 9.10
N GLY A 173 12.80 27.61 9.57
CA GLY A 173 13.56 26.41 9.21
C GLY A 173 12.86 25.09 9.59
N ASP A 174 12.05 25.08 10.65
CA ASP A 174 11.39 23.85 11.11
C ASP A 174 10.21 23.49 10.19
N SER A 175 9.46 24.47 9.69
CA SER A 175 8.40 24.20 8.69
C SER A 175 8.98 23.76 7.35
N ASP A 176 10.07 24.38 6.91
CA ASP A 176 10.71 24.02 5.63
C ASP A 176 11.32 22.60 5.70
N LEU A 177 11.85 22.19 6.86
CA LEU A 177 12.31 20.81 7.10
C LEU A 177 11.16 19.79 7.03
N VAL A 178 9.99 20.12 7.59
CA VAL A 178 8.79 19.27 7.53
C VAL A 178 8.25 19.21 6.10
N ALA A 179 8.23 20.32 5.35
CA ALA A 179 7.83 20.30 3.94
C ALA A 179 8.76 19.41 3.09
N ARG A 180 10.08 19.44 3.36
CA ARG A 180 11.02 18.51 2.71
C ARG A 180 10.79 17.04 3.10
N GLN A 181 10.26 16.79 4.30
CA GLN A 181 9.86 15.44 4.71
C GLN A 181 8.64 14.97 3.91
N ALA A 182 7.63 15.82 3.74
CA ALA A 182 6.47 15.53 2.91
C ALA A 182 6.87 15.21 1.46
N LEU A 183 7.84 15.97 0.90
CA LEU A 183 8.41 15.68 -0.41
C LEU A 183 9.01 14.27 -0.48
N ARG A 184 9.89 13.91 0.46
CA ARG A 184 10.51 12.57 0.49
C ARG A 184 9.47 11.45 0.63
N GLU A 185 8.42 11.68 1.40
CA GLU A 185 7.32 10.73 1.55
C GLU A 185 6.54 10.56 0.23
N ALA A 186 6.28 11.65 -0.50
CA ALA A 186 5.66 11.57 -1.82
C ALA A 186 6.56 10.87 -2.86
N GLU A 187 7.87 11.13 -2.85
CA GLU A 187 8.85 10.45 -3.71
C GLU A 187 8.90 8.95 -3.41
N ASN A 188 8.90 8.57 -2.12
CA ASN A 188 8.82 7.17 -1.70
C ASN A 188 7.52 6.53 -2.16
N ALA A 189 6.39 7.22 -2.04
CA ALA A 189 5.11 6.71 -2.53
C ALA A 189 5.16 6.41 -4.02
N LEU A 190 5.70 7.33 -4.84
CA LEU A 190 5.83 7.15 -6.28
C LEU A 190 6.76 5.97 -6.63
N SER A 191 7.95 5.93 -6.03
CA SER A 191 8.93 4.88 -6.28
C SER A 191 8.39 3.48 -5.96
N GLN A 192 7.67 3.35 -4.83
CA GLN A 192 7.02 2.09 -4.45
C GLN A 192 5.89 1.70 -5.43
N LEU A 193 5.15 2.68 -5.94
CA LEU A 193 4.09 2.44 -6.92
C LEU A 193 4.63 1.95 -8.26
N GLU A 194 5.73 2.54 -8.73
CA GLU A 194 6.42 2.16 -9.95
C GLU A 194 7.01 0.74 -9.83
N SER A 195 7.75 0.48 -8.75
CA SER A 195 8.30 -0.84 -8.45
C SER A 195 7.20 -1.92 -8.40
N SER A 196 6.15 -1.66 -7.63
CA SER A 196 4.99 -2.56 -7.52
C SER A 196 4.38 -2.87 -8.88
N SER A 197 4.21 -1.85 -9.73
CA SER A 197 3.63 -2.01 -11.06
C SER A 197 4.50 -2.90 -11.94
N MET A 198 5.83 -2.73 -11.92
CA MET A 198 6.75 -3.60 -12.67
C MET A 198 6.66 -5.05 -12.19
N LYS A 199 6.66 -5.29 -10.88
CA LYS A 199 6.56 -6.63 -10.30
C LYS A 199 5.27 -7.33 -10.68
N LEU A 200 4.14 -6.62 -10.64
CA LEU A 200 2.84 -7.20 -10.98
C LEU A 200 2.71 -7.46 -12.48
N ILE A 201 3.30 -6.62 -13.34
CA ILE A 201 3.39 -6.90 -14.78
C ILE A 201 4.23 -8.16 -15.03
N GLU A 202 5.38 -8.29 -14.36
CA GLU A 202 6.22 -9.48 -14.45
C GLU A 202 5.46 -10.73 -13.99
N ALA A 203 4.75 -10.63 -12.86
CA ALA A 203 3.89 -11.68 -12.33
C ALA A 203 2.83 -12.14 -13.34
N MET A 204 2.17 -11.20 -14.03
CA MET A 204 1.22 -11.52 -15.10
C MET A 204 1.87 -12.23 -16.29
N GLY A 205 3.14 -11.93 -16.60
CA GLY A 205 3.90 -12.65 -17.61
C GLY A 205 4.16 -14.10 -17.21
N ILE A 206 4.69 -14.29 -15.99
CA ILE A 206 4.98 -15.62 -15.43
C ILE A 206 3.70 -16.47 -15.31
N LYS A 207 2.58 -15.85 -14.91
CA LYS A 207 1.27 -16.51 -14.86
C LYS A 207 0.94 -17.23 -16.17
N LYS A 208 1.12 -16.54 -17.31
CA LYS A 208 0.82 -17.11 -18.64
C LYS A 208 1.75 -18.28 -19.00
N GLU A 209 3.02 -18.21 -18.58
CA GLU A 209 3.97 -19.30 -18.78
C GLU A 209 3.53 -20.56 -18.02
N ILE A 210 3.11 -20.40 -16.75
CA ILE A 210 2.62 -21.50 -15.92
C ILE A 210 1.32 -22.08 -16.51
N GLU A 211 0.37 -21.22 -16.93
CA GLU A 211 -0.87 -21.65 -17.58
C GLU A 211 -0.59 -22.50 -18.84
N ALA A 212 0.35 -22.06 -19.69
CA ALA A 212 0.72 -22.82 -20.88
C ALA A 212 1.30 -24.20 -20.56
N LEU A 213 2.16 -24.30 -19.55
CA LEU A 213 2.73 -25.57 -19.10
C LEU A 213 1.65 -26.52 -18.55
N ILE A 214 0.69 -26.01 -17.79
CA ILE A 214 -0.43 -26.80 -17.27
C ILE A 214 -1.31 -27.31 -18.41
N GLU A 215 -1.66 -26.45 -19.37
CA GLU A 215 -2.51 -26.84 -20.51
C GLU A 215 -1.84 -27.88 -21.42
N GLU A 216 -0.54 -27.75 -21.67
CA GLU A 216 0.22 -28.78 -22.39
C GLU A 216 0.18 -30.13 -21.64
N ALA A 217 0.41 -30.09 -20.33
CA ALA A 217 0.36 -31.27 -19.48
C ALA A 217 -1.02 -31.95 -19.45
N ARG A 218 -2.09 -31.17 -19.32
CA ARG A 218 -3.47 -31.66 -19.32
C ARG A 218 -3.85 -32.27 -20.67
N SER A 219 -3.52 -31.60 -21.77
CA SER A 219 -3.79 -32.11 -23.12
C SER A 219 -3.13 -33.49 -23.36
N VAL A 220 -1.89 -33.67 -22.88
CA VAL A 220 -1.22 -34.99 -22.98
C VAL A 220 -1.93 -36.03 -22.11
N LEU A 221 -2.33 -35.68 -20.88
CA LEU A 221 -3.08 -36.58 -20.00
C LEU A 221 -4.41 -37.03 -20.61
N GLU A 222 -5.20 -36.10 -21.16
CA GLU A 222 -6.50 -36.38 -21.78
C GLU A 222 -6.37 -37.30 -23.01
N ASN A 223 -5.33 -37.10 -23.82
CA ASN A 223 -5.07 -37.95 -24.99
C ASN A 223 -4.68 -39.39 -24.61
N LEU A 224 -4.23 -39.62 -23.37
CA LEU A 224 -3.87 -40.95 -22.85
C LEU A 224 -5.03 -41.64 -22.13
N GLU A 225 -6.18 -40.98 -21.98
CA GLU A 225 -7.41 -41.56 -21.44
C GLU A 225 -8.39 -42.01 -22.53
N ARG A 226 -8.17 -41.59 -23.79
CA ARG A 226 -8.92 -42.00 -24.98
C ARG A 226 -8.37 -43.28 -25.59
#